data_AF-A0ABD6EWZ0-F1
#
_entry.id   AF-A0ABD6EWZ0-F1
#
_cell.length_a   1.000
_cell.length_b   1.000
_cell.length_c   1.000
_cell.angle_alpha   90.00
_cell.angle_beta   90.00
_cell.angle_gamma   90.00
#
_symmetry.space_group_name_H-M   'P 1'
#
loop_
_entity.id
_entity.type
_entity.pdbx_description
1 polymer ?
#
loop_
_entity_poly.entity_id
_entity_poly.type
_entity_poly.pdbx_seq_one_letter_code
_entity_poly.pdbx_strand_id
1 'polypeptide(L)'
;MVVVRLLIYFAFIAVSSNYVDSRIIRIKKPETPTFDFSKYHGFPQFEQYLRNVASMNPAFVELREIGKTHQGRSLLGVKVRQFKFIA
;
A
#
# COMPACT_ATOMS: atom_id res chain seq x y z
N MET A 1 36.72 4.36 39.58
CA MET A 1 36.63 3.60 38.31
C MET A 1 35.22 3.10 37.94
N VAL A 2 34.22 3.08 38.83
CA VAL A 2 32.85 2.59 38.53
C VAL A 2 31.96 3.65 37.86
N VAL A 3 32.06 4.92 38.25
CA VAL A 3 31.23 6.02 37.72
C VAL A 3 31.44 6.24 36.21
N VAL A 4 32.69 6.14 35.73
CA VAL A 4 33.04 6.28 34.31
C VAL A 4 32.41 5.18 33.46
N ARG A 5 32.39 3.92 33.95
CA ARG A 5 31.71 2.80 33.28
C ARG A 5 30.19 3.00 33.17
N LEU A 6 29.58 3.59 34.21
CA LEU A 6 28.14 3.88 34.23
C LEU A 6 27.76 4.97 33.22
N LEU A 7 28.59 6.00 33.09
CA LEU A 7 28.39 7.09 32.13
C LEU A 7 28.53 6.63 30.68
N ILE A 8 29.49 5.74 30.39
CA ILE A 8 29.67 5.18 29.04
C ILE A 8 28.47 4.29 28.67
N TYR A 9 27.95 3.51 29.61
CA TYR A 9 26.77 2.66 29.39
C TYR A 9 25.51 3.50 29.14
N PHE A 10 25.33 4.59 29.90
CA PHE A 10 24.24 5.55 29.68
C PHE A 10 24.34 6.24 28.30
N ALA A 11 25.55 6.63 27.90
CA ALA A 11 25.78 7.24 26.58
C ALA A 11 25.47 6.26 25.43
N PHE A 12 25.81 4.98 25.59
CA PHE A 12 25.53 3.94 24.59
C PHE A 12 24.04 3.65 24.44
N ILE A 13 23.29 3.61 25.56
CA ILE A 13 21.82 3.47 25.56
C ILE A 13 21.14 4.70 24.93
N ALA A 14 21.64 5.91 25.20
CA ALA A 14 21.10 7.13 24.61
C ALA A 14 21.34 7.20 23.09
N VAL A 15 22.49 6.71 22.61
CA VAL A 15 22.82 6.66 21.18
C VAL A 15 21.96 5.63 20.44
N SER A 16 21.66 4.48 21.03
CA SER A 16 20.82 3.45 20.38
C SER A 16 19.34 3.85 20.31
N SER A 17 18.80 4.56 21.30
CA SER A 17 17.39 5.01 21.28
C SER A 17 17.09 6.01 20.16
N ASN A 18 18.06 6.83 19.76
CA ASN A 18 17.91 7.80 18.66
C ASN A 18 18.18 7.18 17.27
N TYR A 19 18.55 5.90 17.21
CA TYR A 19 18.83 5.20 15.96
C TYR A 19 17.62 4.43 15.41
N VAL A 20 16.52 4.37 16.17
CA VAL A 20 15.28 3.67 15.81
C VAL A 20 14.23 4.68 15.33
N ASP A 21 14.56 5.57 14.39
CA ASP A 21 13.53 6.47 13.83
C ASP A 21 13.80 6.98 12.41
N SER A 22 14.38 6.16 11.52
CA SER A 22 14.51 6.55 10.11
C SER A 22 14.51 5.41 9.08
N ARG A 23 14.26 4.15 9.50
CA ARG A 23 14.06 2.99 8.59
C ARG A 23 12.60 2.59 8.39
N ILE A 24 11.64 3.42 8.78
CA ILE A 24 10.29 3.31 8.22
C ILE A 24 10.41 3.83 6.79
N ILE A 25 10.61 2.90 5.85
CA ILE A 25 10.44 3.16 4.42
C ILE A 25 9.16 3.99 4.30
N ARG A 26 9.22 5.18 3.68
CA ARG A 26 8.01 5.89 3.24
C ARG A 26 7.33 4.99 2.21
N ILE A 27 6.64 3.96 2.67
CA ILE A 27 5.78 3.13 1.85
C ILE A 27 4.66 4.09 1.51
N LYS A 28 4.76 4.73 0.34
CA LYS A 28 3.69 5.57 -0.17
C LYS A 28 2.45 4.68 -0.16
N LYS A 29 1.56 4.92 0.80
CA LYS A 29 0.35 4.12 0.93
C LYS A 29 -0.37 4.25 -0.41
N PRO A 30 -0.76 3.13 -1.04
CA PRO A 30 -1.49 3.20 -2.29
C PRO A 30 -2.73 4.07 -2.08
N GLU A 31 -2.88 5.07 -2.94
CA GLU A 31 -3.96 6.03 -2.85
C GLU A 31 -5.19 5.39 -3.46
N THR A 32 -6.25 5.23 -2.67
CA THR A 32 -7.54 4.74 -3.15
C THR A 32 -8.58 5.84 -2.97
N PRO A 33 -9.52 5.99 -3.92
CA PRO A 33 -10.62 6.92 -3.73
C PRO A 33 -11.45 6.51 -2.50
N THR A 34 -12.03 7.49 -1.81
CA THR A 34 -12.90 7.22 -0.66
C THR A 34 -14.12 6.43 -1.12
N PHE A 35 -14.26 5.20 -0.62
CA PHE A 35 -15.34 4.28 -0.97
C PHE A 35 -15.87 3.63 0.31
N ASP A 36 -17.19 3.66 0.48
CA ASP A 36 -17.86 3.15 1.67
C ASP A 36 -18.14 1.65 1.54
N PHE A 37 -17.30 0.79 2.10
CA PHE A 37 -17.50 -0.67 2.04
C PHE A 37 -18.63 -1.19 2.95
N SER A 38 -19.27 -0.33 3.75
CA SER A 38 -20.37 -0.76 4.63
C SER A 38 -21.72 -0.89 3.92
N LYS A 39 -21.81 -0.44 2.66
CA LYS A 39 -23.04 -0.43 1.87
C LYS A 39 -22.87 -1.14 0.55
N TYR A 40 -23.97 -1.66 0.02
CA TYR A 40 -24.02 -2.17 -1.34
C TYR A 40 -24.07 -1.01 -2.34
N HIS A 41 -23.17 -1.07 -3.33
CA HIS A 41 -23.12 -0.11 -4.43
C HIS A 41 -23.66 -0.74 -5.70
N GLY A 42 -24.20 0.09 -6.58
CA GLY A 42 -24.59 -0.32 -7.91
C GLY A 42 -23.35 -0.64 -8.77
N PHE A 43 -23.57 -1.47 -9.80
CA PHE A 43 -22.55 -1.81 -10.79
C PHE A 43 -21.77 -0.60 -11.36
N PRO A 44 -22.41 0.50 -11.84
CA PRO A 44 -21.66 1.61 -12.43
C PRO A 44 -20.75 2.33 -11.42
N GLN A 45 -21.15 2.40 -10.16
CA GLN A 45 -20.37 3.03 -9.09
C GLN A 45 -19.14 2.18 -8.75
N PHE A 46 -19.32 0.87 -8.70
CA PHE A 46 -18.23 -0.08 -8.47
C PHE A 46 -17.25 -0.12 -9.64
N GLU A 47 -17.75 -0.09 -10.88
CA GLU A 47 -16.91 -0.02 -12.08
C GLU A 47 -16.03 1.24 -12.08
N GLN A 48 -16.63 2.39 -11.76
CA GLN A 48 -15.90 3.65 -11.65
C GLN A 48 -14.84 3.61 -10.54
N TYR A 49 -15.17 3.00 -9.39
CA TYR A 49 -14.22 2.80 -8.31
C TYR A 49 -13.00 2.01 -8.77
N LEU A 50 -13.20 0.89 -9.48
CA LEU A 50 -12.09 0.08 -9.99
C LEU A 50 -11.20 0.87 -10.97
N ARG A 51 -11.80 1.65 -11.89
CA ARG A 51 -11.08 2.51 -12.84
C ARG A 51 -10.22 3.55 -12.11
N ASN A 52 -10.76 4.17 -11.08
CA ASN A 52 -10.05 5.15 -10.25
C ASN A 52 -8.88 4.50 -9.49
N VAL A 53 -9.08 3.32 -8.89
CA VAL A 53 -8.02 2.58 -8.18
C VAL A 53 -6.86 2.24 -9.11
N ALA A 54 -7.15 1.79 -10.33
CA ALA A 54 -6.13 1.48 -11.32
C ALA A 54 -5.38 2.73 -11.81
N SER A 55 -6.09 3.85 -12.01
CA SER A 55 -5.48 5.12 -12.41
C SER A 55 -4.58 5.71 -11.32
N MET A 56 -4.92 5.54 -10.05
CA MET A 56 -4.13 6.04 -8.93
C MET A 56 -2.90 5.17 -8.63
N ASN A 57 -2.95 3.88 -9.01
CA ASN A 57 -1.92 2.90 -8.67
C ASN A 57 -1.40 2.11 -9.88
N PRO A 58 -0.94 2.78 -10.96
CA PRO A 58 -0.51 2.10 -12.19
C PRO A 58 0.71 1.19 -11.99
N ALA A 59 1.48 1.43 -10.92
CA ALA A 59 2.67 0.67 -10.59
C ALA A 59 2.38 -0.82 -10.32
N PHE A 60 1.22 -1.16 -9.75
CA PHE A 60 0.90 -2.54 -9.36
C PHE A 60 -0.53 -2.98 -9.69
N VAL A 61 -1.44 -2.07 -10.07
CA VAL A 61 -2.81 -2.40 -10.48
C VAL A 61 -2.95 -2.21 -11.99
N GLU A 62 -3.54 -3.19 -12.66
CA GLU A 62 -3.87 -3.11 -14.09
C GLU A 62 -5.32 -3.58 -14.30
N LEU A 63 -6.11 -2.81 -15.05
CA LEU A 63 -7.45 -3.22 -15.48
C LEU A 63 -7.36 -3.82 -16.87
N ARG A 64 -7.97 -4.99 -17.05
CA ARG A 64 -8.12 -5.63 -18.35
C ARG A 64 -9.55 -6.02 -18.61
N GLU A 65 -10.01 -5.78 -19.83
CA GLU A 65 -11.27 -6.34 -20.30
C GLU A 65 -11.04 -7.80 -20.67
N ILE A 66 -11.68 -8.72 -19.95
CA ILE A 66 -11.56 -10.17 -20.17
C ILE A 66 -12.63 -10.70 -21.12
N GLY A 67 -13.61 -9.87 -21.48
CA GLY A 67 -14.70 -10.22 -22.37
C GLY A 67 -15.92 -9.34 -22.16
N LYS A 68 -17.06 -9.77 -22.69
CA LYS A 68 -18.35 -9.09 -22.54
C LYS A 68 -19.40 -10.04 -21.97
N THR A 69 -20.34 -9.51 -21.21
CA THR A 69 -21.50 -10.26 -20.74
C THR A 69 -22.45 -10.58 -21.87
N HIS A 70 -23.43 -11.46 -21.63
CA HIS A 70 -24.54 -11.72 -22.55
C HIS A 70 -25.31 -10.45 -22.94
N GLN A 71 -25.34 -9.44 -22.06
CA GLN A 71 -25.97 -8.14 -22.33
C GLN A 71 -24.98 -7.11 -22.90
N GLY A 72 -23.79 -7.53 -23.34
CA GLY A 72 -22.79 -6.67 -23.97
C GLY A 72 -21.99 -5.77 -23.02
N ARG A 73 -22.10 -5.95 -21.70
CA ARG A 73 -21.32 -5.15 -20.72
C ARG A 73 -19.89 -5.66 -20.64
N SER A 74 -18.91 -4.76 -20.58
CA SER A 74 -17.51 -5.13 -20.43
C SER A 74 -17.24 -5.81 -19.10
N LEU A 75 -16.59 -6.97 -19.14
CA LEU A 75 -16.11 -7.69 -17.98
C LEU A 75 -14.71 -7.19 -17.67
N LEU A 76 -14.60 -6.33 -16.66
CA LEU A 76 -13.31 -5.82 -16.20
C LEU A 76 -12.73 -6.75 -15.13
N GLY A 77 -11.51 -7.23 -15.37
CA GLY A 77 -10.68 -7.93 -14.40
C GLY A 77 -9.62 -6.99 -13.83
N VAL A 78 -9.41 -7.05 -12.51
CA VAL A 78 -8.33 -6.34 -11.82
C VAL A 78 -7.15 -7.31 -11.65
N LYS A 79 -6.01 -6.96 -12.23
CA LYS A 79 -4.75 -7.69 -12.04
C LYS A 79 -3.88 -6.94 -11.04
N VAL A 80 -3.52 -7.61 -9.96
CA VAL A 80 -2.59 -7.10 -8.95
C VAL A 80 -1.25 -7.79 -9.14
N ARG A 81 -0.19 -7.01 -9.39
CA ARG A 81 1.17 -7.52 -9.54
C ARG A 81 1.90 -7.44 -8.20
N GLN A 82 2.41 -8.58 -7.72
CA GLN A 82 3.32 -8.61 -6.58
C GLN A 82 4.76 -8.53 -7.10
N PHE A 83 5.51 -7.51 -6.66
CA PHE A 83 6.94 -7.44 -6.93
C PHE A 83 7.64 -8.48 -6.05
N LYS A 84 8.24 -9.49 -6.70
CA LYS A 84 9.05 -10.48 -6.01
C LYS A 84 10.46 -9.90 -5.90
N PHE A 85 10.88 -9.54 -4.69
CA PHE A 85 12.28 -9.22 -4.42
C PHE A 85 13.08 -10.51 -4.53
N ILE A 86 13.99 -10.57 -5.50
CA ILE A 86 14.98 -11.64 -5.61
C ILE A 86 16.05 -11.28 -4.58
N ALA A 87 16.17 -12.11 -3.54
CA ALA A 87 17.19 -12.03 -2.51
C ALA A 87 18.37 -12.95 -2.86
#